data_AF-A0A4Z1BLG9-F1
#
_entry.id   AF-A0A4Z1BLG9-F1
#
_cell.length_a   1.000
_cell.length_b   1.000
_cell.length_c   1.000
_cell.angle_alpha   90.00
_cell.angle_beta   90.00
_cell.angle_gamma   90.00
#
_symmetry.space_group_name_H-M   'P 1'
#
loop_
_entity.id
_entity.type
_entity.pdbx_description
1 polymer ?
#
loop_
_entity_poly.entity_id
_entity_poly.type
_entity_poly.pdbx_seq_one_letter_code
_entity_poly.pdbx_strand_id
1 'polypeptide(L)'
;MNRHLAAALRRGEGRVVDPSTGVIDSQNLRTTESGGVRGYDTVNCINGHKRHIVTNTIGPLVRLTVLGAKSQDRDDAPALLKSVSAAYLLLRNELADGG
;
A
#
# COMPACT_ATOMS: atom_id res chain seq x y z
N MET A 1 2.49 9.59 -6.85
CA MET A 1 1.67 8.48 -7.40
C MET A 1 0.21 8.95 -7.47
N ASN A 2 -0.46 8.75 -8.61
CA ASN A 2 -1.91 8.86 -8.94
C ASN A 2 -2.87 9.88 -8.26
N ARG A 3 -2.39 10.91 -7.56
CA ARG A 3 -3.24 11.89 -6.87
C ARG A 3 -4.25 12.59 -7.78
N HIS A 4 -3.87 12.97 -9.00
CA HIS A 4 -4.78 13.64 -9.94
C HIS A 4 -5.91 12.71 -10.41
N LEU A 5 -5.59 11.45 -10.72
CA LEU A 5 -6.58 10.44 -11.08
C LEU A 5 -7.51 10.14 -9.91
N ALA A 6 -6.96 9.96 -8.71
CA ALA A 6 -7.74 9.75 -7.50
C ALA A 6 -8.67 10.95 -7.20
N ALA A 7 -8.18 12.18 -7.35
CA ALA A 7 -8.99 13.39 -7.15
C ALA A 7 -10.11 13.52 -8.21
N ALA A 8 -9.83 13.19 -9.47
CA ALA A 8 -10.83 13.20 -10.53
C ALA A 8 -11.94 12.17 -10.29
N LEU A 9 -11.57 10.93 -9.94
CA LEU A 9 -12.53 9.88 -9.58
C LEU A 9 -13.39 10.28 -8.38
N ARG A 10 -12.77 10.84 -7.33
CA ARG A 10 -13.51 11.28 -6.13
C ARG A 10 -14.48 12.43 -6.44
N ARG A 11 -14.11 13.38 -7.30
CA ARG A 11 -15.03 14.42 -7.78
C ARG A 11 -16.19 13.83 -8.57
N GLY A 12 -15.94 12.86 -9.44
CA GLY A 12 -16.98 12.15 -10.19
C GLY A 12 -17.98 11.44 -9.27
N GLU A 13 -17.50 10.88 -8.15
CA GLU A 13 -18.31 10.24 -7.11
C GLU A 13 -18.94 11.23 -6.10
N GLY A 14 -18.81 12.55 -6.30
CA GLY A 14 -19.34 13.57 -5.39
C GLY A 14 -18.66 13.60 -4.01
N ARG A 15 -17.43 13.07 -3.89
CA ARG A 15 -16.66 12.97 -2.65
C ARG A 15 -15.57 14.05 -2.56
N VAL A 16 -15.19 14.40 -1.33
CA VAL A 16 -14.03 15.28 -1.05
C VAL A 16 -12.78 14.71 -1.71
N VAL A 17 -12.02 15.55 -2.42
CA VAL A 17 -10.84 15.13 -3.22
C VAL A 17 -9.74 14.46 -2.40
N ASP A 18 -9.55 14.90 -1.16
CA ASP A 18 -8.60 14.32 -0.22
C ASP A 18 -9.34 13.24 0.60
N PRO A 19 -9.02 11.94 0.47
CA PRO A 19 -9.68 10.88 1.20
C PRO A 19 -9.39 10.97 2.71
N SER A 20 -10.40 10.67 3.53
CA SER A 20 -10.23 10.57 4.99
C SER A 20 -9.74 9.20 5.47
N THR A 21 -9.99 8.17 4.66
CA THR A 21 -9.75 6.76 5.00
C THR A 21 -9.03 6.05 3.86
N GLY A 22 -8.01 5.28 4.22
CA GLY A 22 -7.30 4.33 3.36
C GLY A 22 -7.50 2.89 3.81
N VAL A 23 -7.28 1.95 2.89
CA VAL A 23 -7.18 0.51 3.17
C VAL A 23 -5.76 0.09 2.86
N ILE A 24 -5.10 -0.54 3.84
CA ILE A 24 -3.76 -1.09 3.72
C ILE A 24 -3.86 -2.61 3.64
N ASP A 25 -3.07 -3.17 2.72
CA ASP A 25 -2.93 -4.62 2.53
C ASP A 25 -1.46 -4.92 2.19
N SER A 26 -0.99 -6.07 2.68
CA SER A 26 0.33 -6.60 2.44
C SER A 26 0.25 -7.90 1.63
N GLN A 27 1.00 -7.97 0.53
CA GLN A 27 0.95 -9.14 -0.34
C GLN A 27 2.34 -9.64 -0.70
N ASN A 28 2.51 -10.97 -0.65
CA ASN A 28 3.73 -11.63 -1.10
C ASN A 28 3.58 -12.15 -2.53
N LEU A 29 4.54 -11.83 -3.39
CA LEU A 29 4.56 -12.23 -4.78
C LEU A 29 5.87 -12.94 -5.09
N ARG A 30 5.76 -14.07 -5.80
CA ARG A 30 6.92 -14.76 -6.37
C ARG A 30 7.54 -13.89 -7.47
N THR A 31 8.86 -13.92 -7.52
CA THR A 31 9.64 -13.18 -8.52
C THR A 31 10.51 -14.15 -9.29
N THR A 32 10.96 -13.73 -10.48
CA THR A 32 11.99 -14.47 -11.21
C THR A 32 13.35 -14.28 -10.55
N GLU A 33 14.29 -15.15 -10.92
CA GLU A 33 15.66 -15.19 -10.36
C GLU A 33 16.48 -13.90 -10.57
N SER A 34 16.13 -13.10 -11.58
CA SER A 34 16.87 -11.90 -12.01
C SER A 34 16.38 -10.56 -11.43
N GLY A 35 15.45 -10.55 -10.47
CA GLY A 35 14.72 -9.35 -10.06
C GLY A 35 15.08 -8.78 -8.68
N GLY A 36 16.10 -7.91 -8.60
CA GLY A 36 16.26 -6.91 -7.53
C GLY A 36 16.10 -7.36 -6.06
N VAL A 37 15.53 -6.49 -5.22
CA VAL A 37 15.31 -6.73 -3.77
C VAL A 37 14.41 -7.95 -3.57
N ARG A 38 14.88 -9.00 -2.90
CA ARG A 38 14.12 -10.24 -2.67
C ARG A 38 14.28 -10.74 -1.24
N GLY A 39 13.35 -11.58 -0.80
CA GLY A 39 13.43 -12.28 0.47
C GLY A 39 12.59 -13.55 0.44
N TYR A 40 12.86 -14.47 1.36
CA TYR A 40 12.03 -15.66 1.55
C TYR A 40 11.08 -15.42 2.72
N ASP A 41 9.77 -15.47 2.43
CA ASP A 41 8.76 -15.59 3.45
C ASP A 41 8.65 -17.04 3.91
N THR A 42 8.92 -17.29 5.19
CA THR A 42 8.79 -18.61 5.81
C THR A 42 7.35 -19.03 6.05
N VAL A 43 6.41 -18.08 6.14
CA VAL A 43 4.98 -18.36 6.37
C VAL A 43 4.32 -18.82 5.08
N ASN A 44 4.46 -18.04 4.00
CA ASN A 44 3.87 -18.37 2.71
C ASN A 44 4.78 -19.23 1.81
N CYS A 45 6.01 -19.53 2.24
CA CYS A 45 7.02 -20.25 1.45
C CYS A 45 7.26 -19.62 0.07
N ILE A 46 7.34 -18.29 0.03
CA ILE A 46 7.52 -17.50 -1.20
C ILE A 46 8.89 -16.84 -1.16
N ASN A 47 9.72 -17.11 -2.17
CA ASN A 47 10.87 -16.27 -2.48
C ASN A 47 10.44 -15.19 -3.46
N GLY A 48 10.49 -13.93 -3.04
CA GLY A 48 10.15 -12.83 -3.90
C GLY A 48 9.99 -11.50 -3.19
N HIS A 49 8.96 -10.75 -3.56
CA HIS A 49 8.67 -9.41 -3.03
C HIS A 49 7.51 -9.44 -2.06
N LYS A 50 7.56 -8.56 -1.06
CA LYS A 50 6.38 -8.12 -0.31
C LYS A 50 6.01 -6.73 -0.77
N ARG A 51 4.73 -6.50 -1.07
CA ARG A 51 4.20 -5.18 -1.38
C ARG A 51 3.25 -4.74 -0.28
N HIS A 52 3.41 -3.50 0.17
CA HIS A 52 2.44 -2.81 1.00
C HIS A 52 1.70 -1.81 0.14
N ILE A 53 0.40 -2.02 -0.03
CA ILE A 53 -0.46 -1.18 -0.87
C ILE A 53 -1.38 -0.39 0.04
N VAL A 54 -1.45 0.92 -0.18
CA VAL A 54 -2.52 1.76 0.38
C VAL A 54 -3.42 2.20 -0.76
N THR A 55 -4.70 1.89 -0.65
CA THR A 55 -5.76 2.39 -1.53
C THR A 55 -6.66 3.33 -0.76
N ASN A 56 -7.42 4.17 -1.45
CA ASN A 56 -8.54 4.87 -0.80
C ASN A 56 -9.83 4.04 -0.93
N THR A 57 -10.90 4.49 -0.27
CA THR A 57 -12.19 3.78 -0.24
C THR A 57 -12.94 3.67 -1.58
N ILE A 58 -12.44 4.26 -2.67
CA ILE A 58 -12.99 4.08 -4.02
C ILE A 58 -12.09 3.23 -4.92
N GLY A 59 -11.02 2.63 -4.38
CA GLY A 59 -10.12 1.72 -5.09
C GLY A 59 -8.79 2.25 -5.68
N PRO A 60 -8.61 3.53 -6.07
CA PRO A 60 -7.34 4.00 -6.61
C PRO A 60 -6.22 3.97 -5.56
N LEU A 61 -5.04 3.64 -6.06
CA LEU A 61 -3.81 3.51 -5.29
C LEU A 61 -3.31 4.88 -4.82
N VAL A 62 -3.09 4.98 -3.51
CA VAL A 62 -2.58 6.15 -2.78
C VAL A 62 -1.05 6.03 -2.68
N ARG A 63 -0.57 4.86 -2.24
CA ARG A 63 0.85 4.60 -2.02
C ARG A 63 1.15 3.11 -2.20
N LEU A 64 2.39 2.82 -2.56
CA LEU A 64 2.93 1.48 -2.72
C LEU A 64 4.38 1.49 -2.25
N THR A 65 4.78 0.50 -1.47
CA THR A 65 6.18 0.18 -1.17
C THR A 65 6.43 -1.29 -1.46
N VAL A 66 7.58 -1.62 -2.06
CA VAL A 66 7.97 -2.98 -2.42
C VAL A 66 9.29 -3.30 -1.71
N LEU A 67 9.29 -4.41 -0.97
CA LEU A 67 10.40 -4.92 -0.17
C LEU A 67 10.60 -6.41 -0.48
N GLY A 68 11.60 -7.05 0.13
CA GLY A 68 11.80 -8.49 0.00
C GLY A 68 10.78 -9.26 0.83
N ALA A 69 10.30 -10.41 0.37
CA ALA A 69 9.23 -11.18 1.04
C ALA A 69 9.52 -11.64 2.47
N LYS A 70 10.77 -11.51 2.95
CA LYS A 70 11.11 -11.73 4.36
C LYS A 70 10.56 -10.63 5.30
N SER A 71 10.24 -9.45 4.77
CA SER A 71 9.87 -8.28 5.57
C SER A 71 8.50 -8.43 6.24
N GLN A 72 8.35 -7.85 7.43
CA GLN A 72 7.18 -8.02 8.29
C GLN A 72 6.36 -6.73 8.32
N ASP A 73 5.03 -6.84 8.37
CA ASP A 73 4.13 -5.69 8.30
C ASP A 73 4.35 -4.71 9.45
N ARG A 74 4.63 -5.26 10.62
CA ARG A 74 4.99 -4.50 11.81
C ARG A 74 6.16 -3.55 11.58
N ASP A 75 7.16 -3.96 10.80
CA ASP A 75 8.39 -3.20 10.60
C ASP A 75 8.25 -2.21 9.45
N ASP A 76 7.49 -2.56 8.42
CA ASP A 76 7.41 -1.81 7.17
C ASP A 76 6.26 -0.80 7.12
N ALA A 77 5.10 -1.13 7.70
CA ALA A 77 3.90 -0.30 7.66
C ALA A 77 4.12 1.12 8.22
N PRO A 78 4.86 1.34 9.34
CA PRO A 78 5.05 2.69 9.88
C PRO A 78 5.68 3.69 8.89
N ALA A 79 6.65 3.25 8.09
CA ALA A 79 7.30 4.11 7.10
C ALA A 79 6.34 4.47 5.95
N LEU A 80 5.54 3.50 5.51
CA LEU A 80 4.51 3.71 4.49
C LEU A 80 3.45 4.69 4.97
N LEU A 81 2.88 4.46 6.16
CA LEU A 81 1.85 5.29 6.80
C LEU A 81 2.33 6.74 6.99
N LYS A 82 3.56 6.91 7.47
CA LYS A 82 4.17 8.25 7.59
C LYS A 82 4.25 8.96 6.24
N SER A 83 4.55 8.22 5.18
CA SER A 83 4.62 8.77 3.83
C SER A 83 3.25 9.12 3.25
N VAL A 84 2.18 8.39 3.62
CA VAL A 84 0.80 8.69 3.26
C VAL A 84 0.33 9.95 3.99
N SER A 85 0.56 10.03 5.30
CA SER A 85 0.19 11.20 6.12
C SER A 85 0.86 12.49 5.64
N ALA A 86 2.10 12.41 5.13
CA ALA A 86 2.78 13.56 4.53
C ALA A 86 2.16 14.01 3.18
N ALA A 87 1.53 13.10 2.43
CA ALA A 87 0.99 13.37 1.11
C ALA A 87 -0.51 13.73 1.10
N TYR A 88 -1.27 13.24 2.08
CA TYR A 88 -2.72 13.38 2.21
C TYR A 88 -3.06 13.87 3.63
N LEU A 89 -3.60 15.08 3.72
CA LEU A 89 -3.82 15.74 5.03
C LEU A 89 -4.99 15.14 5.79
N LEU A 90 -5.98 14.63 5.06
CA LEU A 90 -7.19 14.05 5.62
C LEU A 90 -7.10 12.54 5.85
N LEU A 91 -6.19 11.82 5.17
CA LEU A 91 -6.08 10.37 5.29
C LEU A 91 -5.40 10.00 6.61
N ARG A 92 -6.23 9.83 7.63
CA ARG A 92 -5.81 9.57 9.03
C ARG A 92 -6.33 8.25 9.57
N ASN A 93 -7.30 7.66 8.87
CA ASN A 93 -7.88 6.37 9.23
C ASN A 93 -7.35 5.33 8.25
N GLU A 94 -6.69 4.30 8.75
CA GLU A 94 -6.23 3.17 7.94
C GLU A 94 -6.89 1.89 8.44
N LEU A 95 -7.48 1.15 7.51
CA LEU A 95 -8.05 -0.17 7.77
C LEU A 95 -7.09 -1.21 7.22
N ALA A 96 -6.59 -2.10 8.08
CA ALA A 96 -5.83 -3.27 7.66
C ALA A 96 -6.78 -4.42 7.37
N ASP A 97 -6.52 -5.20 6.33
CA ASP A 97 -7.21 -6.46 6.15
C ASP A 97 -6.65 -7.55 7.10
N GLY A 98 -7.54 -8.41 7.56
CA GLY A 98 -7.21 -9.51 8.47
C GLY A 98 -6.83 -10.77 7.70
N GLY A 99 -5.85 -10.65 6.80
CA GLY A 99 -5.33 -11.75 5.98
C GLY A 99 -4.77 -12.91 6.79
#